data_AF-A0A969D7S3-F1
#
_entry.id   AF-A0A969D7S3-F1
#
_cell.length_a   1.000
_cell.length_b   1.000
_cell.length_c   1.000
_cell.angle_alpha   90.00
_cell.angle_beta   90.00
_cell.angle_gamma   90.00
#
_symmetry.space_group_name_H-M   'P 1'
#
loop_
_entity.id
_entity.type
_entity.pdbx_description
1 polymer ?
#
loop_
_entity_poly.entity_id
_entity_poly.type
_entity_poly.pdbx_seq_one_letter_code
_entity_poly.pdbx_strand_id
1 'polypeptide(L)'
;MPFEDLKALGSLSVPRGEFWNRHGKLEELQIIKGIASAAHIYDQRLVEAEAFTSVWLWQEGPHELKPLADRAMCEGLNKFVYHTFPHITPEAGNPGWVV
;
A
#
# COMPACT_ATOMS: atom_id res chain seq x y z
N MET A 1 10.41 21.57 5.65
CA MET A 1 10.66 21.87 4.23
C MET A 1 9.35 21.60 3.50
N PRO A 2 8.70 22.59 2.87
CA PRO A 2 7.56 22.31 2.00
C PRO A 2 8.04 21.50 0.80
N PHE A 3 7.27 20.48 0.40
CA PHE A 3 7.50 19.73 -0.83
C PHE A 3 6.19 19.63 -1.62
N GLU A 4 6.29 19.28 -2.90
CA GLU A 4 5.15 19.17 -3.80
C GLU A 4 5.01 17.73 -4.31
N ASP A 5 4.06 17.02 -3.73
CA ASP A 5 3.89 15.56 -3.87
C ASP A 5 3.64 15.16 -5.32
N LEU A 6 2.77 15.90 -6.03
CA LEU A 6 2.41 15.56 -7.40
C LEU A 6 3.61 15.62 -8.34
N LYS A 7 4.46 16.66 -8.24
CA LYS A 7 5.68 16.76 -9.05
C LYS A 7 6.70 15.69 -8.67
N ALA A 8 6.84 15.39 -7.38
CA ALA A 8 7.74 14.33 -6.92
C ALA A 8 7.31 12.97 -7.51
N LEU A 9 6.03 12.64 -7.44
CA LEU A 9 5.47 11.40 -7.99
C LEU A 9 5.56 11.34 -9.52
N GLY A 10 5.35 12.47 -10.20
CA GLY A 10 5.51 12.59 -11.65
C GLY A 10 6.94 12.34 -12.15
N SER A 11 7.94 12.51 -11.29
CA SER A 11 9.35 12.26 -11.63
C SER A 11 9.74 10.77 -11.56
N LEU A 12 8.90 9.92 -10.99
CA LEU A 12 9.16 8.49 -10.82
C LEU A 12 8.78 7.70 -12.08
N SER A 13 9.29 6.47 -12.23
CA SER A 13 8.79 5.55 -13.27
C SER A 13 7.54 4.80 -12.82
N VAL A 14 7.43 4.54 -11.51
CA VAL A 14 6.30 3.88 -10.87
C VAL A 14 5.99 4.65 -9.58
N PRO A 15 4.98 5.53 -9.59
CA PRO A 15 4.56 6.23 -8.38
C PRO A 15 3.93 5.22 -7.41
N ARG A 16 4.26 5.38 -6.13
CA ARG A 16 3.83 4.45 -5.07
C ARG A 16 3.08 5.20 -3.97
N GLY A 17 1.96 4.61 -3.55
CA GLY A 17 1.21 4.99 -2.36
C GLY A 17 1.29 3.95 -1.26
N GLU A 18 0.40 4.08 -0.31
CA GLU A 18 0.34 3.28 0.89
C GLU A 18 -1.11 3.19 1.35
N PHE A 19 -1.48 2.07 1.97
CA PHE A 19 -2.72 1.96 2.71
C PHE A 19 -2.66 0.88 3.79
N TRP A 20 -3.34 1.14 4.89
CA TRP A 20 -3.24 0.35 6.12
C TRP A 20 -4.53 -0.40 6.42
N ASN A 21 -4.41 -1.50 7.17
CA ASN A 21 -5.54 -2.17 7.77
C ASN A 21 -5.74 -1.77 9.24
N ARG A 22 -7.00 -1.51 9.61
CA ARG A 22 -7.44 -1.25 11.00
C ARG A 22 -6.55 -0.26 11.77
N HIS A 23 -6.13 0.84 11.13
CA HIS A 23 -5.36 1.91 11.78
C HIS A 23 -6.28 3.03 12.32
N GLY A 24 -5.87 3.76 13.37
CA GLY A 24 -6.68 4.87 13.91
C GLY A 24 -6.84 6.08 12.97
N LYS A 25 -6.11 6.09 11.86
CA LYS A 25 -6.03 7.19 10.88
C LYS A 25 -6.16 6.72 9.44
N LEU A 26 -7.06 5.76 9.19
CA LEU A 26 -7.20 5.11 7.87
C LEU A 26 -7.35 6.13 6.72
N GLU A 27 -8.13 7.19 6.92
CA GLU A 27 -8.34 8.20 5.87
C GLU A 27 -7.09 9.04 5.59
N GLU A 28 -6.25 9.33 6.59
CA GLU A 28 -4.99 10.05 6.40
C GLU A 28 -3.95 9.17 5.67
N LEU A 29 -3.99 7.87 5.93
CA LEU A 29 -3.03 6.90 5.38
C LEU A 29 -3.46 6.33 4.03
N GLN A 30 -4.72 6.49 3.63
CA GLN A 30 -5.22 6.09 2.31
C GLN A 30 -4.84 7.13 1.26
N ILE A 31 -3.61 7.05 0.75
CA ILE A 31 -3.06 8.09 -0.15
C ILE A 31 -3.20 7.75 -1.65
N ILE A 32 -3.81 6.62 -1.99
CA ILE A 32 -3.87 6.07 -3.36
C ILE A 32 -4.43 7.06 -4.37
N LYS A 33 -5.47 7.81 -4.00
CA LYS A 33 -6.10 8.77 -4.91
C LYS A 33 -5.13 9.85 -5.40
N GLY A 34 -4.24 10.32 -4.52
CA GLY A 34 -3.21 11.31 -4.86
C GLY A 34 -2.18 10.73 -5.83
N ILE A 35 -1.76 9.49 -5.59
CA ILE A 35 -0.81 8.76 -6.45
C ILE A 35 -1.40 8.52 -7.85
N ALA A 36 -2.64 8.05 -7.92
CA ALA A 36 -3.34 7.84 -9.18
C ALA A 36 -3.55 9.16 -9.96
N SER A 37 -3.81 10.26 -9.24
CA SER A 37 -3.93 11.58 -9.86
C SER A 37 -2.61 12.04 -10.47
N ALA A 38 -1.49 11.88 -9.76
CA ALA A 38 -0.16 12.14 -10.30
C ALA A 38 0.14 11.25 -11.51
N ALA A 39 -0.13 9.94 -11.41
CA ALA A 39 0.10 9.00 -12.50
C ALA A 39 -0.66 9.41 -13.78
N HIS A 40 -1.92 9.81 -13.67
CA HIS A 40 -2.69 10.27 -14.82
C HIS A 40 -2.21 11.61 -15.38
N ILE A 41 -1.77 12.56 -14.53
CA ILE A 41 -1.22 13.85 -14.99
C ILE A 41 0.07 13.66 -15.79
N TYR A 42 0.92 12.73 -15.35
CA TYR A 42 2.24 12.49 -15.95
C TYR A 42 2.30 11.27 -16.87
N ASP A 43 1.14 10.77 -17.31
CA ASP A 43 0.99 9.64 -18.26
C ASP A 43 1.72 8.35 -17.84
N GLN A 44 1.74 8.07 -16.54
CA GLN A 44 2.29 6.85 -15.97
C GLN A 44 1.21 5.77 -15.92
N ARG A 45 1.53 4.60 -16.50
CA ARG A 45 0.58 3.47 -16.57
C ARG A 45 0.35 2.78 -15.22
N LEU A 46 1.37 2.74 -14.37
CA LEU A 46 1.34 1.96 -13.13
C LEU A 46 1.09 2.88 -11.93
N VAL A 47 0.17 2.48 -11.08
CA VAL A 47 -0.05 3.04 -9.75
C VAL A 47 0.22 1.91 -8.79
N GLU A 48 1.28 2.05 -8.00
CA GLU A 48 1.71 1.04 -7.04
C GLU A 48 1.29 1.43 -5.62
N ALA A 49 1.13 0.45 -4.74
CA ALA A 49 0.96 0.72 -3.32
C ALA A 49 1.63 -0.33 -2.44
N GLU A 50 2.24 0.15 -1.37
CA GLU A 50 2.42 -0.63 -0.16
C GLU A 50 1.03 -0.99 0.40
N ALA A 51 0.71 -2.27 0.36
CA ALA A 51 -0.63 -2.77 0.56
C ALA A 51 -0.75 -3.58 1.85
N PHE A 52 -1.83 -3.32 2.59
CA PHE A 52 -2.24 -4.07 3.78
C PHE A 52 -1.30 -3.92 4.99
N THR A 53 -0.62 -2.78 5.12
CA THR A 53 0.22 -2.50 6.30
C THR A 53 -0.61 -2.57 7.57
N SER A 54 -0.17 -3.32 8.58
CA SER A 54 -0.95 -3.60 9.77
C SER A 54 -0.07 -3.81 11.00
N VAL A 55 -0.70 -3.74 12.18
CA VAL A 55 -0.09 -4.06 13.49
C VAL A 55 -0.82 -5.20 14.20
N TRP A 56 -1.78 -5.85 13.52
CA TRP A 56 -2.74 -6.79 14.11
C TRP A 56 -2.35 -8.26 13.93
N LEU A 57 -1.04 -8.53 13.87
CA LEU A 57 -0.36 -9.83 13.76
C LEU A 57 -1.28 -11.06 13.87
N TRP A 58 -1.43 -11.79 12.76
CA TRP A 58 -2.16 -13.07 12.66
C TRP A 58 -3.67 -13.01 12.92
N GLN A 59 -4.26 -11.82 13.05
CA GLN A 59 -5.70 -11.63 13.24
C GLN A 59 -6.42 -11.18 11.96
N GLU A 60 -5.77 -11.36 10.81
CA GLU A 60 -6.21 -10.83 9.52
C GLU A 60 -6.40 -11.96 8.51
N GLY A 61 -7.56 -12.01 7.88
CA GLY A 61 -7.87 -12.94 6.80
C GLY A 61 -8.15 -12.25 5.46
N PRO A 62 -8.03 -12.95 4.31
CA PRO A 62 -8.33 -12.37 3.00
C PRO A 62 -9.72 -11.76 2.87
N HIS A 63 -10.71 -12.33 3.56
CA HIS A 63 -12.07 -11.78 3.62
C HIS A 63 -12.11 -10.37 4.21
N GLU A 64 -11.31 -10.10 5.24
CA GLU A 64 -11.25 -8.80 5.91
C GLU A 64 -10.46 -7.78 5.09
N LEU A 65 -9.47 -8.23 4.33
CA LEU A 65 -8.64 -7.37 3.47
C LEU A 65 -9.33 -6.98 2.15
N LYS A 66 -10.33 -7.76 1.71
CA LYS A 66 -11.02 -7.56 0.43
C LYS A 66 -11.62 -6.16 0.26
N PRO A 67 -12.38 -5.59 1.22
CA PRO A 67 -12.94 -4.25 1.07
C PRO A 67 -11.88 -3.15 0.92
N LEU A 68 -10.72 -3.31 1.58
CA LEU A 68 -9.60 -2.37 1.44
C LEU A 68 -9.00 -2.43 0.05
N ALA A 69 -8.78 -3.64 -0.47
CA ALA A 69 -8.28 -3.84 -1.83
C ALA A 69 -9.23 -3.24 -2.87
N ASP A 70 -10.54 -3.46 -2.71
CA ASP A 70 -11.57 -2.93 -3.60
C ASP A 70 -11.56 -1.39 -3.60
N ARG A 71 -11.49 -0.77 -2.42
CA ARG A 71 -11.39 0.69 -2.30
C ARG A 71 -10.13 1.21 -2.99
N ALA A 72 -8.96 0.60 -2.75
CA ALA A 72 -7.72 1.02 -3.37
C ALA A 72 -7.78 0.92 -4.90
N MET A 73 -8.35 -0.15 -5.46
CA MET A 73 -8.57 -0.26 -6.92
C MET A 73 -9.51 0.84 -7.44
N CYS A 74 -10.61 1.11 -6.74
CA CYS A 74 -11.53 2.20 -7.10
C CYS A 74 -10.87 3.59 -7.06
N GLU A 75 -9.88 3.78 -6.20
CA GLU A 75 -9.10 5.02 -6.13
C GLU A 75 -8.05 5.14 -7.25
N GLY A 76 -7.75 4.05 -7.95
CA GLY A 76 -6.88 4.00 -9.12
C GLY A 76 -5.69 3.05 -9.01
N LEU A 77 -5.58 2.26 -7.94
CA LEU A 77 -4.50 1.30 -7.78
C LEU A 77 -4.59 0.19 -8.84
N ASN A 78 -3.47 -0.15 -9.46
CA ASN A 78 -3.39 -1.27 -10.40
C ASN A 78 -2.17 -2.19 -10.22
N LYS A 79 -1.31 -1.92 -9.23
CA LYS A 79 -0.17 -2.74 -8.87
C LYS A 79 0.00 -2.84 -7.35
N PHE A 80 -0.28 -4.01 -6.79
CA PHE A 80 -0.12 -4.26 -5.35
C PHE A 80 1.31 -4.67 -5.00
N VAL A 81 1.85 -4.13 -3.92
CA VAL A 81 3.05 -4.61 -3.23
C VAL A 81 2.67 -4.96 -1.80
N TYR A 82 2.62 -6.25 -1.49
CA TYR A 82 2.14 -6.72 -0.18
C TYR A 82 3.12 -6.37 0.93
N HIS A 83 2.65 -5.69 1.97
CA HIS A 83 3.42 -5.36 3.18
C HIS A 83 3.04 -6.32 4.32
N THR A 84 3.83 -7.34 4.64
CA THR A 84 5.10 -7.77 4.04
C THR A 84 5.09 -9.28 3.77
N PHE A 85 6.18 -9.79 3.20
CA PHE A 85 6.47 -11.22 3.17
C PHE A 85 7.81 -11.45 3.87
N PRO A 86 7.83 -11.59 5.21
CA PRO A 86 9.07 -11.73 5.95
C PRO A 86 9.78 -13.03 5.59
N HIS A 87 11.12 -12.98 5.49
CA HIS A 87 11.92 -14.17 5.26
C HIS A 87 11.89 -15.08 6.50
N ILE A 88 11.63 -16.37 6.28
CA ILE A 88 11.56 -17.38 7.36
C ILE A 88 12.67 -18.41 7.14
N THR A 89 13.48 -18.63 8.17
CA THR A 89 14.43 -19.75 8.25
C THR A 89 13.80 -20.94 8.99
N PRO A 90 14.28 -22.18 8.79
CA PRO A 90 13.73 -23.35 9.48
C PRO A 90 13.70 -23.21 11.02
N GLU A 91 14.66 -22.49 11.60
CA GLU A 91 14.78 -22.29 13.05
C GLU A 91 13.70 -21.36 13.62
N ALA A 92 13.12 -20.48 12.79
CA ALA A 92 12.10 -19.53 13.23
C ALA A 92 10.76 -20.21 13.57
N GLY A 93 10.58 -21.47 13.17
CA GLY A 93 9.36 -22.24 13.43
C GLY A 93 8.11 -21.62 12.79
N ASN A 94 6.94 -21.99 13.29
CA ASN A 94 5.66 -21.42 12.86
C ASN A 94 5.10 -20.48 13.95
N PRO A 95 4.65 -19.27 13.60
CA PRO A 95 4.52 -18.73 12.25
C PRO A 95 5.80 -18.05 11.71
N GLY A 96 6.90 -18.09 12.47
CA GLY A 96 8.17 -17.47 12.11
C GLY A 96 8.40 -16.14 12.84
N TRP A 97 9.46 -15.44 12.45
CA TRP A 97 9.74 -14.08 12.93
C TRP A 97 8.97 -13.06 12.09
N VAL A 98 8.57 -11.96 12.74
CA VAL A 98 7.85 -10.87 12.09
C VAL A 98 8.71 -9.61 12.13
N VAL A 99 8.67 -8.83 11.04
CA VAL A 99 9.26 -7.49 10.93
C VAL A 99 8.18 -6.54 10.46
#